data_AF-A0A0E3Z2X9-F1
#
_entry.id   AF-A0A0E3Z2X9-F1
#
_cell.length_a   1.000
_cell.length_b   1.000
_cell.length_c   1.000
_cell.angle_alpha   90.00
_cell.angle_beta   90.00
_cell.angle_gamma   90.00
#
_symmetry.space_group_name_H-M   'P 1'
#
loop_
_entity.id
_entity.type
_entity.pdbx_description
1 polymer ?
#
loop_
_entity_poly.entity_id
_entity_poly.type
_entity_poly.pdbx_seq_one_letter_code
_entity_poly.pdbx_strand_id
1 'polypeptide(L)'
;MAPTVLSIALFGFVAVAAVIIGLLFAWAWHRRRRWPLLLASVLWIGYGLWQAGVQWLAPEADIGGGLLLVYPLLLLATALALLGLRRPRAPR
;
A
#
# COMPACT_ATOMS: atom_id res chain seq x y z
N MET A 1 -16.58 -3.87 -24.41
CA MET A 1 -15.15 -3.55 -24.65
C MET A 1 -14.38 -4.44 -23.68
N ALA A 2 -13.67 -5.47 -24.17
CA ALA A 2 -13.00 -6.42 -23.30
C ALA A 2 -11.89 -5.70 -22.51
N PRO A 3 -11.80 -5.85 -21.18
CA PRO A 3 -10.62 -5.42 -20.45
C PRO A 3 -9.42 -6.18 -21.05
N THR A 4 -8.49 -5.43 -21.64
CA THR A 4 -7.31 -6.01 -22.27
C THR A 4 -6.49 -6.68 -21.18
N VAL A 5 -5.93 -7.86 -21.46
CA VAL A 5 -5.09 -8.67 -20.54
C VAL A 5 -4.07 -7.81 -19.78
N LEU A 6 -3.60 -6.73 -20.41
CA LEU A 6 -2.74 -5.70 -19.84
C LEU A 6 -3.31 -5.06 -18.56
N SER A 7 -4.59 -4.69 -18.53
CA SER A 7 -5.22 -4.08 -17.35
C SER A 7 -5.22 -5.05 -16.17
N ILE A 8 -5.60 -6.31 -16.40
CA ILE A 8 -5.62 -7.34 -15.34
C ILE A 8 -4.20 -7.56 -14.79
N ALA A 9 -3.21 -7.67 -15.67
CA ALA A 9 -1.81 -7.84 -15.28
C ALA A 9 -1.27 -6.63 -14.48
N LEU A 10 -1.61 -5.40 -14.89
CA LEU A 10 -1.21 -4.18 -14.19
C LEU A 10 -1.82 -4.10 -12.79
N PHE A 11 -3.12 -4.37 -12.65
CA PHE A 11 -3.77 -4.37 -11.34
C PHE A 11 -3.22 -5.46 -10.42
N GLY A 12 -2.98 -6.67 -10.93
CA GLY A 12 -2.34 -7.75 -10.17
C GLY A 12 -0.92 -7.38 -9.72
N PHE A 13 -0.13 -6.77 -10.61
CA PHE A 13 1.20 -6.26 -10.29
C PHE A 13 1.15 -5.20 -9.18
N VAL A 14 0.21 -4.24 -9.25
CA VAL A 14 0.05 -3.21 -8.22
C VAL A 14 -0.34 -3.82 -6.87
N ALA A 15 -1.23 -4.81 -6.85
CA ALA A 15 -1.60 -5.49 -5.61
C ALA A 15 -0.40 -6.21 -4.96
N VAL A 16 0.39 -6.93 -5.76
CA VAL A 16 1.62 -7.59 -5.28
C VAL A 16 2.66 -6.57 -4.81
N ALA A 17 2.89 -5.52 -5.58
CA ALA A 17 3.82 -4.44 -5.21
C ALA A 17 3.39 -3.76 -3.91
N ALA A 18 2.09 -3.51 -3.72
CA ALA A 18 1.54 -2.93 -2.51
C ALA A 18 1.83 -3.80 -1.28
N VAL A 19 1.60 -5.11 -1.37
CA VAL A 19 1.91 -6.05 -0.29
C VAL A 19 3.41 -6.06 0.01
N ILE A 20 4.27 -6.09 -1.02
CA ILE A 20 5.74 -6.05 -0.84
C ILE A 20 6.16 -4.77 -0.11
N ILE A 21 5.67 -3.61 -0.52
CA ILE A 21 5.96 -2.32 0.13
C ILE A 21 5.51 -2.35 1.60
N GLY A 22 4.30 -2.87 1.85
CA GLY A 22 3.80 -3.02 3.21
C GLY A 22 4.68 -3.93 4.07
N LEU A 23 5.17 -5.04 3.52
CA LEU A 23 6.11 -5.93 4.21
C LEU A 23 7.45 -5.26 4.50
N LEU A 24 7.98 -4.46 3.57
CA LEU A 24 9.20 -3.68 3.77
C LEU A 24 9.04 -2.68 4.92
N PHE A 25 7.90 -1.98 5.01
CA PHE A 25 7.60 -1.11 6.13
C PHE A 25 7.44 -1.85 7.45
N ALA A 26 6.81 -3.04 7.46
CA ALA A 26 6.73 -3.90 8.64
C ALA A 26 8.12 -4.35 9.11
N TRP A 27 9.01 -4.70 8.19
CA TRP A 27 10.38 -5.08 8.52
C TRP A 27 11.18 -3.90 9.07
N ALA A 28 11.04 -2.72 8.46
CA ALA A 28 11.64 -1.48 8.96
C ALA A 28 11.09 -1.11 10.36
N TRP A 29 9.79 -1.34 10.59
CA TRP A 29 9.17 -1.19 11.89
C TRP A 29 9.76 -2.16 12.90
N HIS A 30 9.95 -3.43 12.58
CA HIS A 30 10.56 -4.40 13.48
C HIS A 30 11.94 -3.93 13.99
N ARG A 31 12.74 -3.30 13.13
CA ARG A 31 14.07 -2.75 13.49
C ARG A 31 14.02 -1.41 14.24
N ARG A 32 13.04 -0.54 13.95
CA ARG A 32 12.99 0.84 14.46
C ARG A 32 11.89 1.12 15.50
N ARG A 33 10.91 0.23 15.64
CA ARG A 33 9.67 0.32 16.45
C ARG A 33 8.95 1.67 16.34
N ARG A 34 8.90 2.27 15.14
CA ARG A 34 8.24 3.56 14.88
C ARG A 34 6.79 3.35 14.41
N TRP A 35 5.82 3.77 15.22
CA TRP A 35 4.38 3.71 14.90
C TRP A 35 3.99 4.06 13.44
N PRO A 36 4.54 5.12 12.80
CA PRO A 36 4.19 5.47 11.42
C PRO A 36 4.52 4.38 10.40
N LEU A 37 5.57 3.57 10.62
CA LEU A 37 5.94 2.46 9.74
C LEU A 37 4.92 1.31 9.83
N LEU A 38 4.39 1.06 11.04
CA LEU A 38 3.34 0.07 11.23
C LEU A 38 2.06 0.49 10.51
N LEU A 39 1.67 1.77 10.65
CA LEU A 39 0.50 2.32 9.98
C LEU A 39 0.63 2.23 8.44
N ALA A 40 1.78 2.62 7.90
CA ALA A 40 2.06 2.50 6.47
C ALA A 40 2.03 1.04 6.00
N SER A 41 2.61 0.13 6.78
CA SER A 41 2.59 -1.31 6.50
C SER A 41 1.16 -1.87 6.42
N VAL A 42 0.34 -1.59 7.42
CA VAL A 42 -1.07 -2.04 7.48
C VAL A 42 -1.87 -1.45 6.32
N LEU A 43 -1.69 -0.17 5.99
CA LEU A 43 -2.38 0.47 4.87
C LEU A 43 -1.99 -0.14 3.52
N TRP A 44 -0.69 -0.37 3.28
CA TRP A 44 -0.21 -0.97 2.04
C TRP A 44 -0.64 -2.43 1.87
N ILE A 45 -0.57 -3.24 2.93
CA ILE A 45 -1.03 -4.64 2.92
C ILE A 45 -2.55 -4.69 2.74
N GLY A 46 -3.30 -3.90 3.51
CA GLY A 46 -4.75 -3.82 3.42
C GLY A 46 -5.22 -3.39 2.03
N TYR A 47 -4.54 -2.42 1.42
CA TYR A 47 -4.81 -2.00 0.05
C TYR A 47 -4.56 -3.13 -0.96
N GLY A 48 -3.42 -3.81 -0.88
CA GLY A 48 -3.11 -4.94 -1.78
C GLY A 48 -4.12 -6.08 -1.65
N LEU A 49 -4.55 -6.42 -0.43
CA LEU A 49 -5.57 -7.43 -0.18
C LEU A 49 -6.95 -7.00 -0.68
N TRP A 50 -7.34 -5.75 -0.44
CA TRP A 50 -8.59 -5.20 -0.94
C TRP A 50 -8.63 -5.20 -2.47
N GLN A 51 -7.54 -4.77 -3.11
CA GLN A 51 -7.42 -4.77 -4.57
C GLN A 51 -7.47 -6.18 -5.14
N ALA A 52 -6.80 -7.15 -4.51
CA ALA A 52 -6.89 -8.56 -4.89
C ALA A 52 -8.32 -9.10 -4.72
N GLY A 53 -9.00 -8.75 -3.63
CA GLY A 53 -10.39 -9.12 -3.38
C GLY A 53 -11.35 -8.54 -4.41
N VAL A 54 -11.20 -7.26 -4.76
CA VAL A 54 -12.00 -6.59 -5.80
C VAL A 54 -11.78 -7.28 -7.15
N GLN A 55 -10.54 -7.58 -7.52
CA GLN A 55 -10.27 -8.31 -8.76
C GLN A 55 -10.88 -9.72 -8.79
N TRP A 56 -10.92 -10.40 -7.64
CA TRP A 56 -11.43 -11.75 -7.57
C TRP A 56 -12.97 -11.81 -7.60
N LEU A 57 -13.62 -10.84 -6.98
CA LEU A 57 -15.09 -10.76 -6.89
C LEU A 57 -15.74 -10.04 -8.08
N ALA A 58 -15.08 -9.01 -8.61
CA ALA A 58 -15.61 -8.18 -9.68
C ALA A 58 -14.48 -7.65 -10.58
N PRO A 59 -13.95 -8.48 -11.49
CA PRO A 59 -12.84 -8.09 -12.38
C PRO A 59 -13.17 -6.95 -13.34
N GLU A 60 -14.47 -6.66 -13.53
CA GLU A 60 -14.99 -5.57 -14.36
C GLU A 60 -15.36 -4.30 -13.57
N ALA A 61 -15.25 -4.33 -12.22
CA ALA A 61 -15.61 -3.19 -11.41
C ALA A 61 -14.65 -2.02 -11.68
N ASP A 62 -15.22 -0.84 -11.94
CA ASP A 62 -14.45 0.38 -12.16
C ASP A 62 -13.86 0.87 -10.83
N ILE A 63 -12.58 0.54 -10.62
CA ILE A 63 -11.85 0.83 -9.37
C ILE A 63 -11.45 2.31 -9.29
N GLY A 64 -11.66 3.09 -10.36
CA GLY A 64 -11.18 4.48 -10.47
C GLY A 64 -11.67 5.41 -9.36
N GLY A 65 -12.92 5.26 -8.93
CA GLY A 65 -13.51 6.09 -7.86
C GLY A 65 -12.89 5.84 -6.49
N GLY A 66 -12.54 4.59 -6.17
CA GLY A 66 -11.89 4.22 -4.91
C GLY A 66 -10.42 4.65 -4.86
N LEU A 67 -9.72 4.59 -6.01
CA LEU A 67 -8.33 5.00 -6.09
C LEU A 67 -8.13 6.47 -5.69
N LEU A 68 -9.04 7.37 -6.06
CA LEU A 68 -8.91 8.81 -5.77
C LEU A 68 -8.81 9.13 -4.27
N LEU A 69 -9.47 8.34 -3.42
CA LEU A 69 -9.42 8.54 -1.97
C LEU A 69 -8.29 7.74 -1.31
N VAL A 70 -8.01 6.56 -1.82
CA VAL A 70 -7.02 5.64 -1.23
C VAL A 70 -5.59 6.08 -1.53
N TYR A 71 -5.32 6.59 -2.74
CA TYR A 71 -3.99 7.07 -3.14
C TYR A 71 -3.44 8.17 -2.23
N PRO A 72 -4.16 9.28 -1.96
CA PRO A 72 -3.66 10.33 -1.09
C PRO A 72 -3.43 9.83 0.34
N LEU A 73 -4.26 8.89 0.83
CA LEU A 73 -4.10 8.27 2.14
C LEU A 73 -2.81 7.43 2.24
N LEU A 74 -2.54 6.59 1.23
CA LEU A 74 -1.30 5.83 1.11
C LEU A 74 -0.08 6.75 1.01
N LEU A 75 -0.21 7.85 0.26
CA LEU A 75 0.85 8.83 0.06
C LEU A 75 1.17 9.57 1.38
N LEU A 76 0.13 9.97 2.13
CA LEU A 76 0.28 10.60 3.44
C LEU A 76 0.93 9.65 4.45
N ALA A 77 0.47 8.41 4.51
CA ALA A 77 1.04 7.38 5.40
C ALA A 77 2.51 7.10 5.06
N THR A 78 2.84 7.06 3.76
CA THR A 78 4.20 6.88 3.27
C THR A 78 5.08 8.09 3.62
N ALA A 79 4.57 9.31 3.44
CA ALA A 79 5.29 10.53 3.83
C ALA A 79 5.57 10.55 5.34
N LEU A 80 4.58 10.22 6.17
CA LEU A 80 4.75 10.12 7.63
C LEU A 80 5.76 9.03 8.03
N ALA A 81 5.73 7.88 7.37
CA ALA A 81 6.71 6.81 7.56
C ALA A 81 8.14 7.26 7.22
N LEU A 82 8.32 7.95 6.10
CA LEU A 82 9.61 8.49 5.66
C LEU A 82 10.12 9.61 6.58
N LEU A 83 9.25 10.51 7.03
CA LEU A 83 9.61 11.53 8.02
C LEU A 83 10.02 10.89 9.36
N GLY A 84 9.33 9.82 9.77
CA GLY A 84 9.67 9.02 10.94
C GLY A 84 11.01 8.29 10.82
N LEU A 85 11.46 7.97 9.59
CA LEU A 85 12.78 7.40 9.32
C LEU A 85 13.91 8.45 9.39
N ARG A 86 13.61 9.70 9.05
CA ARG A 86 14.58 10.82 9.05
C ARG A 86 14.84 11.41 10.43
N ARG A 87 13.91 11.29 11.38
CA ARG A 87 14.14 11.78 12.75
C ARG A 87 15.23 10.91 13.44
N PRO A 88 16.41 11.48 13.76
CA PRO A 88 17.43 10.79 14.52
C PRO A 88 16.80 10.23 15.80
N ARG A 89 17.17 9.01 16.19
CA ARG A 89 16.88 8.56 17.56
C ARG A 89 17.58 9.58 18.46
N ALA A 90 16.80 10.36 19.21
CA ALA A 90 17.36 11.12 20.32
C ALA A 90 18.16 10.11 21.16
N PRO A 91 19.46 10.34 21.37
CA PRO A 91 20.23 9.48 22.26
C PRO A 91 19.53 9.51 23.62
N ARG A 92 19.15 8.31 24.10
CA ARG A 92 18.74 8.11 25.50
C ARG A 92 19.99 7.95 26.34
#